data_AF-A0A934JRZ7-F1
#
_entry.id   AF-A0A934JRZ7-F1
#
_cell.length_a   1.000
_cell.length_b   1.000
_cell.length_c   1.000
_cell.angle_alpha   90.00
_cell.angle_beta   90.00
_cell.angle_gamma   90.00
#
_symmetry.space_group_name_H-M   'P 1'
#
loop_
_entity.id
_entity.type
_entity.pdbx_description
1 polymer ?
#
loop_
_entity_poly.entity_id
_entity_poly.type
_entity_poly.pdbx_seq_one_letter_code
_entity_poly.pdbx_strand_id
1 'polypeptide(L)'
;MNNNEKTNTSVEDTAVVTLDHLNDIQFNNALDLWVDRLGGYVSYLFLISVGISFYEIISRYFFDAPTIWVHESTTMICALCMAYGGSYCLARNTHISIKMLYDAVGDRGRHFLDILNGLLSVFFCSLIAYAGYIMTHKALFTPSGMFRLETSGSAWNPITPAIVKTGLFVILVLMTVQSIIRLIQAIKKAR
;
A
#
# COMPACT_ATOMS: atom_id res chain seq x y z
N MET A 1 21.29 -42.37 -12.70
CA MET A 1 21.12 -41.05 -12.05
C MET A 1 19.68 -40.94 -11.59
N ASN A 2 19.52 -40.84 -10.27
CA ASN A 2 18.28 -41.04 -9.54
C ASN A 2 17.35 -39.84 -9.74
N ASN A 3 16.05 -40.06 -10.02
CA ASN A 3 15.07 -38.98 -10.21
C ASN A 3 15.03 -37.99 -9.04
N ASN A 4 15.39 -38.45 -7.84
CA ASN A 4 15.43 -37.66 -6.61
C ASN A 4 16.53 -36.57 -6.63
N GLU A 5 17.60 -36.77 -7.40
CA GLU A 5 18.75 -35.86 -7.46
C GLU A 5 18.45 -34.66 -8.36
N LYS A 6 17.77 -34.90 -9.49
CA LYS A 6 17.32 -33.84 -10.42
C LYS A 6 16.23 -32.95 -9.83
N THR A 7 15.32 -33.51 -9.03
CA THR A 7 14.29 -32.71 -8.35
C THR A 7 14.87 -31.83 -7.24
N ASN A 8 15.90 -32.29 -6.52
CA ASN A 8 16.56 -31.47 -5.51
C ASN A 8 17.29 -30.28 -6.14
N THR A 9 18.03 -30.48 -7.23
CA THR A 9 18.73 -29.38 -7.92
C THR A 9 17.77 -28.34 -8.50
N SER A 10 16.61 -28.75 -9.03
CA SER A 10 15.64 -27.76 -9.55
C SER A 10 14.97 -26.96 -8.42
N VAL A 11 14.63 -27.60 -7.30
CA VAL A 11 14.05 -26.90 -6.13
C VAL A 11 15.05 -25.93 -5.53
N GLU A 12 16.33 -26.31 -5.47
CA GLU A 12 17.40 -25.46 -4.98
C GLU A 12 17.64 -24.26 -5.90
N ASP A 13 17.72 -24.46 -7.23
CA ASP A 13 17.79 -23.35 -8.20
C ASP A 13 16.57 -22.42 -8.10
N THR A 14 15.37 -22.98 -7.95
CA THR A 14 14.15 -22.15 -7.84
C THR A 14 14.15 -21.35 -6.54
N ALA A 15 14.57 -21.96 -5.42
CA ALA A 15 14.68 -21.28 -4.13
C ALA A 15 15.75 -20.18 -4.19
N VAL A 16 16.93 -20.45 -4.74
CA VAL A 16 18.02 -19.48 -4.89
C VAL A 16 17.58 -18.29 -5.76
N VAL A 17 16.95 -18.55 -6.92
CA VAL A 17 16.42 -17.49 -7.80
C VAL A 17 15.33 -16.66 -7.11
N THR A 18 14.48 -17.29 -6.30
CA THR A 18 13.44 -16.58 -5.54
C THR A 18 14.04 -15.73 -4.43
N LEU A 19 15.07 -16.23 -3.73
CA LEU A 19 15.76 -15.49 -2.66
C LEU A 19 16.58 -14.32 -3.22
N ASP A 20 17.20 -14.47 -4.39
CA ASP A 20 17.92 -13.38 -5.06
C ASP A 20 16.98 -12.24 -5.49
N HIS A 21 15.82 -12.57 -6.08
CA HIS A 21 14.78 -11.57 -6.39
C HIS A 21 14.34 -10.78 -5.15
N LEU A 22 14.26 -11.44 -3.98
CA LEU A 22 13.88 -10.75 -2.73
C LEU A 22 14.99 -9.81 -2.23
N ASN A 23 16.23 -10.05 -2.62
CA ASN A 23 17.40 -9.23 -2.29
C ASN A 23 17.57 -8.03 -3.25
N ASP A 24 16.99 -8.09 -4.45
CA ASP A 24 16.94 -6.99 -5.43
C ASP A 24 16.03 -5.82 -5.01
N ILE A 25 15.32 -5.94 -3.89
CA ILE A 25 14.54 -4.85 -3.32
C ILE A 25 15.50 -3.82 -2.71
N GLN A 26 15.98 -2.94 -3.57
CA GLN A 26 16.98 -1.94 -3.24
C GLN A 26 16.33 -0.81 -2.43
N PHE A 27 16.32 -0.94 -1.10
CA PHE A 27 15.87 0.09 -0.19
C PHE A 27 16.89 1.23 -0.13
N ASN A 28 16.64 2.29 -0.90
CA ASN A 28 17.54 3.44 -0.99
C ASN A 28 17.35 4.45 0.16
N ASN A 29 16.32 4.29 1.00
CA ASN A 29 16.00 5.21 2.10
C ASN A 29 15.57 4.49 3.38
N ALA A 30 15.87 5.10 4.52
CA ALA A 30 15.37 4.65 5.82
C ALA A 30 13.84 4.59 5.85
N LEU A 31 13.14 5.55 5.21
CA LEU A 31 11.69 5.57 5.13
C LEU A 31 11.11 4.36 4.37
N ASP A 32 11.77 3.93 3.30
CA ASP A 32 11.32 2.77 2.54
C ASP A 32 11.42 1.48 3.38
N LEU A 33 12.45 1.39 4.23
CA LEU A 33 12.61 0.29 5.19
C LEU A 33 11.57 0.32 6.32
N TRP A 34 11.23 1.52 6.81
CA TRP A 34 10.17 1.68 7.82
C TRP A 34 8.81 1.27 7.28
N VAL A 35 8.50 1.64 6.03
CA VAL A 35 7.29 1.20 5.33
C VAL A 35 7.31 -0.31 5.10
N ASP A 36 8.43 -0.90 4.73
CA ASP A 36 8.49 -2.36 4.54
C ASP A 36 8.22 -3.13 5.84
N ARG A 37 8.83 -2.70 6.95
CA ARG A 37 8.62 -3.30 8.27
C ARG A 37 7.19 -3.13 8.76
N LEU A 38 6.60 -1.95 8.55
CA LEU A 38 5.18 -1.70 8.84
C LEU A 38 4.27 -2.58 7.99
N GLY A 39 4.63 -2.89 6.74
CA GLY A 39 3.92 -3.84 5.89
C GLY A 39 3.79 -5.24 6.50
N GLY A 40 4.82 -5.71 7.20
CA GLY A 40 4.76 -6.96 7.97
C GLY A 40 3.65 -6.92 9.03
N TYR A 41 3.54 -5.82 9.79
CA TYR A 41 2.47 -5.65 10.77
C TYR A 41 1.08 -5.53 10.13
N VAL A 42 0.96 -4.84 9.00
CA VAL A 42 -0.30 -4.71 8.25
C VAL A 42 -0.77 -6.06 7.72
N SER A 43 0.13 -6.96 7.34
CA SER A 43 -0.21 -8.32 6.92
C SER A 43 -0.92 -9.11 8.04
N TYR A 44 -0.42 -9.03 9.27
CA TYR A 44 -1.11 -9.64 10.43
C TYR A 44 -2.49 -9.03 10.66
N LEU A 45 -2.63 -7.71 10.47
CA LEU A 45 -3.89 -7.01 10.62
C LEU A 45 -4.92 -7.46 9.55
N PHE A 46 -4.48 -7.76 8.32
CA PHE A 46 -5.31 -8.38 7.30
C PHE A 46 -5.75 -9.80 7.68
N LEU A 47 -4.86 -10.60 8.26
CA LEU A 47 -5.18 -11.95 8.75
C LEU A 47 -6.25 -11.90 9.85
N ILE A 48 -6.19 -10.91 10.75
CA ILE A 48 -7.24 -10.67 11.76
C ILE A 48 -8.60 -10.40 11.08
N SER A 49 -8.63 -9.61 10.00
CA SER A 49 -9.86 -9.35 9.23
C SER A 49 -10.51 -10.63 8.72
N VAL A 50 -9.69 -11.54 8.17
CA VAL A 50 -10.15 -12.86 7.70
C VAL A 50 -10.70 -13.69 8.86
N GLY A 51 -10.03 -13.67 10.02
CA GLY A 51 -10.51 -14.36 11.22
C GLY A 51 -11.86 -13.83 11.72
N ILE A 52 -12.06 -12.51 11.70
CA ILE A 52 -13.34 -11.87 12.04
C ILE A 52 -14.45 -12.31 11.07
N SER A 53 -14.17 -12.36 9.76
CA SER A 53 -15.13 -12.85 8.77
C SER A 53 -15.43 -14.34 8.91
N PHE A 54 -14.43 -15.16 9.25
CA PHE A 54 -14.64 -16.59 9.52
C PHE A 54 -15.52 -16.80 10.76
N TYR A 55 -15.34 -15.99 11.80
CA TYR A 55 -16.22 -15.98 12.98
C TYR A 55 -17.66 -15.64 12.60
N GLU A 56 -17.90 -14.65 11.74
CA GLU A 56 -19.26 -14.34 11.27
C GLU A 56 -19.92 -15.52 10.56
N ILE A 57 -19.18 -16.21 9.69
CA ILE A 57 -19.66 -17.41 9.00
C ILE A 57 -20.07 -18.46 10.03
N ILE A 58 -19.23 -18.75 11.04
CA ILE A 58 -19.58 -19.72 12.08
C ILE A 58 -20.82 -19.27 12.87
N SER A 59 -20.86 -18.02 13.34
CA SER A 59 -21.97 -17.46 14.12
C SER A 59 -23.29 -17.54 13.35
N ARG A 60 -23.25 -17.28 12.05
CA ARG A 60 -24.43 -17.29 11.19
C ARG A 60 -24.94 -18.69 10.89
N TYR A 61 -24.05 -19.62 10.56
CA TYR A 61 -24.45 -20.96 10.11
C TYR A 61 -24.65 -21.96 11.25
N PHE A 62 -24.00 -21.76 12.41
CA PHE A 62 -24.10 -22.68 13.55
C PHE A 62 -24.95 -22.15 14.71
N PHE A 63 -25.04 -20.82 14.87
CA PHE A 63 -25.73 -20.20 16.01
C PHE A 63 -26.95 -19.36 15.59
N ASP A 64 -27.27 -19.28 14.29
CA ASP A 64 -28.35 -18.46 13.72
C ASP A 64 -28.36 -17.00 14.23
N ALA A 65 -27.20 -16.49 14.66
CA ALA A 65 -27.04 -15.20 15.30
C ALA A 65 -26.14 -14.29 14.45
N PRO A 66 -26.70 -13.50 13.51
CA PRO A 66 -25.92 -12.59 12.68
C PRO A 66 -25.37 -11.42 13.51
N THR A 67 -24.08 -11.13 13.37
CA THR A 67 -23.37 -10.06 14.09
C THR A 67 -23.25 -8.80 13.26
N ILE A 68 -23.92 -7.73 13.71
CA ILE A 68 -24.09 -6.47 12.97
C ILE A 68 -22.75 -5.70 12.78
N TRP A 69 -21.81 -5.83 13.72
CA TRP A 69 -20.55 -5.07 13.72
C TRP A 69 -19.46 -5.64 12.80
N VAL A 70 -19.59 -6.90 12.37
CA VAL A 70 -18.50 -7.60 11.67
C VAL A 70 -18.28 -7.01 10.28
N HIS A 71 -19.35 -6.85 9.50
CA HIS A 71 -19.26 -6.34 8.13
C HIS A 71 -18.51 -4.98 8.05
N GLU A 72 -18.84 -4.07 8.95
CA GLU A 72 -18.22 -2.73 8.99
C GLU A 72 -16.77 -2.77 9.47
N SER A 73 -16.46 -3.63 10.44
CA SER A 73 -15.10 -3.79 10.98
C SER A 73 -14.17 -4.39 9.93
N THR A 74 -14.59 -5.46 9.24
CA THR A 74 -13.83 -6.09 8.15
C THR A 74 -13.60 -5.10 7.00
N THR A 75 -14.64 -4.36 6.60
CA THR A 75 -14.52 -3.35 5.54
C THR A 75 -13.53 -2.25 5.90
N MET A 76 -13.58 -1.74 7.13
CA MET A 76 -12.64 -0.73 7.63
C MET A 76 -11.20 -1.22 7.59
N ILE A 77 -10.96 -2.42 8.12
CA ILE A 77 -9.62 -3.03 8.14
C ILE A 77 -9.10 -3.24 6.71
N CYS A 78 -9.90 -3.85 5.84
CA CYS A 78 -9.51 -4.11 4.45
C CYS A 78 -9.20 -2.81 3.70
N ALA A 79 -9.99 -1.75 3.89
CA ALA A 79 -9.74 -0.46 3.27
C ALA A 79 -8.39 0.16 3.71
N LEU A 80 -8.07 0.10 5.00
CA LEU A 80 -6.79 0.59 5.52
C LEU A 80 -5.61 -0.24 5.01
N CYS A 81 -5.73 -1.57 4.99
CA CYS A 81 -4.71 -2.47 4.45
C CYS A 81 -4.47 -2.20 2.95
N MET A 82 -5.54 -2.01 2.18
CA MET A 82 -5.46 -1.73 0.75
C MET A 82 -4.82 -0.37 0.46
N ALA A 83 -5.20 0.67 1.21
CA ALA A 83 -4.57 1.98 1.13
C ALA A 83 -3.06 1.88 1.43
N TYR A 84 -2.70 1.14 2.48
CA TYR A 84 -1.31 0.91 2.87
C TYR A 84 -0.51 0.18 1.79
N GLY A 85 -1.13 -0.80 1.11
CA GLY A 85 -0.53 -1.52 -0.01
C GLY A 85 0.00 -0.60 -1.10
N GLY A 86 -0.66 0.54 -1.36
CA GLY A 86 -0.16 1.56 -2.30
C GLY A 86 1.20 2.13 -1.91
N SER A 87 1.38 2.48 -0.63
CA SER A 87 2.66 2.98 -0.11
C SER A 87 3.76 1.92 -0.11
N TYR A 88 3.39 0.67 0.14
CA TYR A 88 4.29 -0.47 0.11
C TYR A 88 4.81 -0.77 -1.30
N CYS A 89 3.92 -0.77 -2.30
CA CYS A 89 4.30 -0.91 -3.71
C CYS A 89 5.22 0.23 -4.17
N LEU A 90 4.92 1.46 -3.73
CA LEU A 90 5.77 2.60 -4.02
C LEU A 90 7.16 2.40 -3.40
N ALA A 91 7.26 1.96 -2.14
CA ALA A 91 8.53 1.68 -1.46
C ALA A 91 9.41 0.66 -2.17
N ARG A 92 8.82 -0.39 -2.73
CA ARG A 92 9.56 -1.44 -3.45
C ARG A 92 9.87 -1.10 -4.90
N ASN A 93 9.43 0.07 -5.38
CA ASN A 93 9.67 0.53 -6.75
C ASN A 93 9.23 -0.49 -7.81
N THR A 94 8.23 -1.31 -7.49
CA THR A 94 7.73 -2.40 -8.33
C THR A 94 6.80 -1.89 -9.45
N HIS A 95 6.87 -0.59 -9.74
CA HIS A 95 6.17 -0.02 -10.88
C HIS A 95 6.75 -0.61 -12.16
N ILE A 96 5.88 -1.15 -13.01
CA ILE A 96 6.28 -1.78 -14.28
C ILE A 96 6.95 -0.71 -15.15
N SER A 97 8.29 -0.72 -15.19
CA SER A 97 9.09 0.12 -16.07
C SER A 97 9.42 -0.66 -17.33
N ILE A 98 9.09 -0.11 -18.51
CA ILE A 98 9.41 -0.74 -19.80
C ILE A 98 10.91 -0.61 -20.03
N LYS A 99 11.69 -1.63 -19.62
CA LYS A 99 13.15 -1.65 -19.78
C LYS A 99 13.59 -1.46 -21.23
N MET A 100 12.81 -1.96 -22.19
CA MET A 100 13.06 -1.78 -23.62
C MET A 100 13.08 -0.31 -24.08
N LEU A 101 12.29 0.56 -23.44
CA LEU A 101 12.30 2.00 -23.72
C LEU A 101 13.56 2.66 -23.14
N TYR A 102 14.04 2.18 -22.00
CA TYR A 102 15.30 2.63 -21.39
C TYR A 102 16.53 2.18 -22.17
N ASP A 103 16.48 1.02 -22.83
CA ASP A 103 17.60 0.51 -23.63
C ASP A 103 17.66 1.17 -25.03
N ALA A 104 16.51 1.62 -25.55
CA ALA A 104 16.43 2.36 -26.82
C ALA A 104 16.92 3.81 -26.71
N VAL A 105 16.92 4.37 -25.49
CA VAL A 105 17.27 5.77 -25.24
C VAL A 105 18.55 5.79 -24.41
N GLY A 106 19.68 6.17 -25.03
CA GLY A 106 21.00 6.17 -24.37
C GLY A 106 21.04 6.97 -23.04
N ASP A 107 22.15 6.89 -22.31
CA ASP A 107 22.28 7.30 -20.89
C ASP A 107 21.63 8.66 -20.54
N ARG A 108 21.74 9.66 -21.41
CA ARG A 108 21.16 11.00 -21.19
C ARG A 108 19.63 11.00 -21.20
N GLY A 109 19.01 10.24 -22.10
CA GLY A 109 17.55 10.20 -22.18
C GLY A 109 16.93 9.24 -21.18
N ARG A 110 17.64 8.17 -20.79
CA ARG A 110 17.32 7.38 -19.59
C ARG A 110 17.23 8.26 -18.35
N HIS A 111 18.20 9.16 -18.19
CA HIS A 111 18.21 10.12 -17.09
C HIS A 111 17.01 11.08 -17.11
N PHE A 112 16.69 11.63 -18.28
CA PHE A 112 15.51 12.49 -18.44
C PHE A 112 14.21 11.76 -18.11
N LEU A 113 14.07 10.51 -18.56
CA LEU A 113 12.90 9.67 -18.25
C LEU A 113 12.77 9.37 -16.76
N ASP A 114 13.88 9.11 -16.05
CA ASP A 114 13.87 8.91 -14.60
C ASP A 114 13.37 10.16 -13.86
N ILE A 115 13.85 11.34 -14.24
CA ILE A 115 13.41 12.62 -13.66
C ILE A 115 11.93 12.89 -13.98
N LEU A 116 11.51 12.68 -15.24
CA LEU A 116 10.14 12.90 -15.68
C LEU A 116 9.16 11.95 -14.96
N ASN A 117 9.53 10.69 -14.79
CA ASN A 117 8.75 9.71 -14.04
C ASN A 117 8.63 10.12 -12.55
N GLY A 118 9.73 10.58 -11.95
CA GLY A 118 9.72 11.11 -10.58
C GLY A 118 8.79 12.32 -10.43
N LEU A 119 8.86 13.27 -11.37
CA LEU A 119 8.02 14.47 -11.37
C LEU A 119 6.53 14.11 -11.52
N LEU A 120 6.21 13.22 -12.45
CA LEU A 120 4.85 12.76 -12.68
C LEU A 120 4.30 12.02 -11.46
N SER A 121 5.13 11.21 -10.80
CA SER A 121 4.78 10.50 -9.57
C SER A 121 4.47 11.47 -8.42
N VAL A 122 5.29 12.51 -8.22
CA VAL A 122 5.05 13.54 -7.20
C VAL A 122 3.77 14.32 -7.52
N PHE A 123 3.57 14.70 -8.78
CA PHE A 123 2.37 15.41 -9.21
C PHE A 123 1.10 14.59 -8.95
N PHE A 124 1.10 13.32 -9.35
CA PHE A 124 -0.03 12.42 -9.14
C PHE A 124 -0.31 12.17 -7.64
N CYS A 125 0.73 11.89 -6.85
CA CYS A 125 0.58 11.69 -5.40
C CYS A 125 0.05 12.95 -4.71
N SER A 126 0.53 14.13 -5.10
CA SER A 126 0.08 15.41 -4.55
C SER A 126 -1.39 15.70 -4.87
N LEU A 127 -1.84 15.39 -6.10
CA LEU A 127 -3.25 15.54 -6.48
C LEU A 127 -4.17 14.63 -5.67
N ILE A 128 -3.78 13.36 -5.49
CA ILE A 128 -4.57 12.42 -4.69
C ILE A 128 -4.54 12.81 -3.21
N ALA A 129 -3.41 13.28 -2.69
CA ALA A 129 -3.31 13.79 -1.32
C ALA A 129 -4.22 15.02 -1.11
N TYR A 130 -4.33 15.92 -2.09
CA TYR A 130 -5.25 17.05 -2.04
C TYR A 130 -6.72 16.60 -2.07
N ALA A 131 -7.07 15.63 -2.93
CA ALA A 131 -8.41 15.04 -2.94
C ALA A 131 -8.72 14.34 -1.59
N GLY A 132 -7.75 13.63 -1.04
CA GLY A 132 -7.83 12.99 0.28
C GLY A 132 -8.01 13.98 1.42
N TYR A 133 -7.34 15.14 1.36
CA TYR A 133 -7.53 16.24 2.30
C TYR A 133 -8.97 16.75 2.27
N ILE A 134 -9.51 17.00 1.07
CA ILE A 134 -10.90 17.45 0.91
C ILE A 134 -11.88 16.42 1.48
N MET A 135 -11.67 15.13 1.20
CA MET A 135 -12.52 14.06 1.71
C MET A 135 -12.44 13.92 3.23
N THR A 136 -11.25 14.06 3.80
CA THR A 136 -11.01 14.00 5.25
C THR A 136 -11.62 15.20 5.95
N HIS A 137 -11.41 16.40 5.41
CA HIS A 137 -12.00 17.63 5.94
C HIS A 137 -13.53 17.56 5.93
N LYS A 138 -14.14 17.06 4.85
CA LYS A 138 -15.60 16.84 4.80
C LYS A 138 -16.09 15.79 5.80
N ALA A 139 -15.27 14.80 6.14
CA ALA A 139 -15.62 13.72 7.06
C ALA A 139 -15.43 14.06 8.54
N LEU A 140 -14.59 15.04 8.86
CA LEU A 140 -14.30 15.50 10.22
C LEU A 140 -15.01 16.81 10.57
N PHE A 141 -15.31 17.65 9.57
CA PHE A 141 -15.89 18.98 9.76
C PHE A 141 -17.17 19.15 8.96
N THR A 142 -18.24 19.50 9.68
CA THR A 142 -19.51 19.95 9.08
C THR A 142 -19.30 21.33 8.41
N PRO A 143 -20.08 21.76 7.41
CA PRO A 143 -20.01 23.12 6.84
C PRO A 143 -20.10 24.26 7.87
N SER A 144 -20.63 23.97 9.07
CA SER A 144 -20.73 24.88 10.22
C SER A 144 -19.49 24.90 11.14
N GLY A 145 -18.40 24.19 10.80
CA GLY A 145 -17.13 24.20 11.54
C GLY A 145 -17.08 23.32 12.81
N MET A 146 -18.15 22.57 13.12
CA MET A 146 -18.16 21.65 14.26
C MET A 146 -17.43 20.35 13.93
N PHE A 147 -16.60 19.88 14.88
CA PHE A 147 -15.95 18.58 14.83
C PHE A 147 -17.00 17.49 15.01
N ARG A 148 -17.36 16.80 13.93
CA ARG A 148 -18.27 15.66 13.96
C ARG A 148 -17.72 14.58 13.06
N LEU A 149 -17.45 13.44 13.66
CA LEU A 149 -17.02 12.25 12.95
C LEU A 149 -18.20 11.69 12.16
N GLU A 150 -18.06 11.60 10.84
CA GLU A 150 -19.06 10.91 10.02
C GLU A 150 -19.24 9.47 10.51
N THR A 151 -20.50 9.12 10.77
CA THR A 151 -20.90 7.78 11.16
C THR A 151 -21.51 7.08 9.95
N SER A 152 -21.39 5.75 9.89
CA SER A 152 -21.76 5.02 8.67
C SER A 152 -23.27 5.01 8.37
N GLY A 153 -24.14 5.44 9.30
CA GLY A 153 -25.60 5.41 9.14
C GLY A 153 -26.19 3.99 9.10
N SER A 154 -25.36 2.98 9.34
CA SER A 154 -25.71 1.54 9.36
C SER A 154 -26.24 1.12 10.73
N ALA A 155 -26.79 -0.08 10.85
CA ALA A 155 -27.40 -0.62 12.07
C ALA A 155 -26.47 -0.62 13.29
N TRP A 156 -25.15 -0.67 13.10
CA TRP A 156 -24.15 -0.53 14.18
C TRP A 156 -23.62 0.91 14.35
N ASN A 157 -23.75 1.74 13.31
CA ASN A 157 -23.37 3.16 13.24
C ASN A 157 -21.99 3.56 13.82
N PRO A 158 -20.89 2.84 13.52
CA PRO A 158 -19.56 3.22 13.95
C PRO A 158 -18.99 4.39 13.15
N ILE A 159 -17.87 4.91 13.63
CA ILE A 159 -17.08 6.01 13.05
C ILE A 159 -16.18 5.51 11.88
N THR A 160 -16.57 4.41 11.21
CA THR A 160 -15.79 3.76 10.15
C THR A 160 -15.43 4.69 8.97
N PRO A 161 -16.32 5.57 8.46
CA PRO A 161 -15.97 6.42 7.32
C PRO A 161 -14.91 7.45 7.69
N ALA A 162 -14.99 8.03 8.88
CA ALA A 162 -14.04 9.04 9.33
C ALA A 162 -12.65 8.42 9.59
N ILE A 163 -12.58 7.23 10.19
CA ILE A 163 -11.31 6.52 10.43
C ILE A 163 -10.64 6.17 9.12
N VAL A 164 -11.38 5.58 8.16
CA VAL A 164 -10.82 5.17 6.86
C VAL A 164 -10.34 6.39 6.07
N LYS A 165 -11.13 7.45 5.98
CA LYS A 165 -10.75 8.67 5.24
C LYS A 165 -9.52 9.34 5.87
N THR A 166 -9.45 9.41 7.20
CA THR A 166 -8.28 9.97 7.91
C THR A 166 -7.05 9.12 7.72
N GLY A 167 -7.15 7.79 7.88
CA GLY A 167 -6.03 6.86 7.67
C GLY A 167 -5.52 6.89 6.23
N LEU A 168 -6.43 6.96 5.26
CA LEU A 168 -6.10 7.11 3.84
C LEU A 168 -5.35 8.42 3.58
N PHE A 169 -5.77 9.55 4.16
CA PHE A 169 -5.04 10.81 4.03
C PHE A 169 -3.62 10.73 4.60
N VAL A 170 -3.45 10.13 5.78
CA VAL A 170 -2.11 9.94 6.38
C VAL A 170 -1.20 9.12 5.45
N ILE A 171 -1.71 8.02 4.88
CA ILE A 171 -0.95 7.18 3.94
C ILE A 171 -0.60 7.94 2.66
N LEU A 172 -1.52 8.74 2.12
CA LEU A 172 -1.26 9.56 0.93
C LEU A 172 -0.21 10.64 1.17
N VAL A 173 -0.20 11.25 2.35
CA VAL A 173 0.87 12.19 2.74
C VAL A 173 2.21 11.46 2.79
N LEU A 174 2.26 10.27 3.38
CA LEU A 174 3.48 9.44 3.41
C LEU A 174 3.97 9.10 2.00
N MET A 175 3.07 8.70 1.09
CA MET A 175 3.41 8.42 -0.32
C MET A 175 3.92 9.66 -1.05
N THR A 176 3.36 10.83 -0.76
CA THR A 176 3.80 12.10 -1.34
C THR A 176 5.22 12.45 -0.87
N VAL A 177 5.50 12.29 0.43
CA VAL A 177 6.86 12.48 0.96
C VAL A 177 7.85 11.51 0.32
N GLN A 178 7.47 10.24 0.18
CA GLN A 178 8.30 9.20 -0.43
C GLN A 178 8.62 9.49 -1.90
N SER A 179 7.62 9.91 -2.68
CA SER A 179 7.82 10.30 -4.09
C SER A 179 8.75 11.52 -4.23
N ILE A 180 8.66 12.50 -3.33
CA ILE A 180 9.55 13.67 -3.32
C ILE A 180 11.01 13.24 -3.05
N ILE A 181 11.24 12.38 -2.07
CA ILE A 181 12.59 11.89 -1.75
C ILE A 181 13.22 11.19 -2.95
N ARG A 182 12.43 10.37 -3.65
CA ARG A 182 12.87 9.68 -4.86
C ARG A 182 13.21 10.62 -6.00
N LEU A 183 12.41 11.67 -6.20
CA LEU A 183 12.71 12.71 -7.16
C LEU A 183 14.05 13.41 -6.84
N ILE A 184 14.29 13.74 -5.56
CA ILE A 184 15.56 14.33 -5.11
C ILE A 184 16.73 13.39 -5.38
N GLN A 185 16.58 12.09 -5.14
CA GLN A 185 17.61 11.10 -5.42
C GLN A 185 17.89 10.95 -6.92
N ALA A 186 16.85 10.96 -7.76
CA ALA A 186 17.00 10.94 -9.21
C ALA A 186 17.80 12.15 -9.69
N ILE A 187 17.48 13.36 -9.19
CA ILE A 187 18.22 14.59 -9.52
C ILE A 187 19.67 14.54 -9.03
N LYS A 188 19.94 14.00 -7.83
CA LYS A 188 21.31 13.86 -7.33
C LYS A 188 22.16 12.91 -8.17
N LYS A 189 21.55 11.84 -8.69
CA LYS A 189 22.20 10.89 -9.59
C LYS A 189 22.49 11.50 -10.99
N ALA A 190 21.85 12.62 -11.31
CA ALA A 190 22.03 13.38 -12.56
C ALA A 190 23.31 14.21 -12.62
N ARG A 191 23.81 14.60 -11.45
CA ARG A 191 24.96 15.47 -11.27
C ARG A 191 26.21 14.63 -11.09
#